data_AF-A0A940RZH2-F1
#
_entry.id   AF-A0A940RZH2-F1
#
_cell.length_a   1.000
_cell.length_b   1.000
_cell.length_c   1.000
_cell.angle_alpha   90.00
_cell.angle_beta   90.00
_cell.angle_gamma   90.00
#
_symmetry.space_group_name_H-M   'P 1'
#
loop_
_entity.id
_entity.type
_entity.pdbx_description
1 polymer ?
#
loop_
_entity_poly.entity_id
_entity_poly.type
_entity_poly.pdbx_seq_one_letter_code
_entity_poly.pdbx_strand_id
1 'polypeptide(L)'
;MTQIDDLQARISRALDRIGYGLETFEPGAGSGETEALSARVAELETAQAAAEARANAAEAAAEAIRAQLQADMEQAVETALNEAAAGQEIAVAEAVEVALSRAAEERDRALAAIRAEAEAAIASHGSVGEADAPSTPAVPSADWARVEDELRTLREALEDERIANAQLTERMRHLKERIPQAAAAPSGPQSIAALDAEVQRLRAANAQLAEANGKLREANAMGVGDTQLINKALAAELEAMRASRSVDAAETQALIEVLEPLLAEAGVTEEAGA
;
A
#
# COMPACT_ATOMS: atom_id res chain seq x y z
N MET A 1 -35.51 81.13 49.69
CA MET A 1 -34.99 82.21 48.83
C MET A 1 -33.66 81.81 48.19
N THR A 2 -32.69 81.29 48.95
CA THR A 2 -31.36 80.89 48.45
C THR A 2 -31.29 79.86 47.30
N GLN A 3 -32.22 78.91 47.20
CA GLN A 3 -32.25 77.94 46.10
C GLN A 3 -32.66 78.54 44.75
N ILE A 4 -33.48 79.60 44.77
CA ILE A 4 -33.92 80.29 43.56
C ILE A 4 -32.77 81.11 42.99
N ASP A 5 -32.00 81.78 43.86
CA ASP A 5 -30.85 82.59 43.46
C ASP A 5 -29.72 81.72 42.88
N ASP A 6 -29.47 80.52 43.44
CA ASP A 6 -28.48 79.57 42.91
C ASP A 6 -28.89 79.00 41.54
N LEU A 7 -30.19 78.70 41.35
CA LEU A 7 -30.74 78.33 40.05
C LEU A 7 -30.61 79.46 39.03
N GLN A 8 -30.91 80.70 39.42
CA GLN A 8 -30.77 81.86 38.53
C GLN A 8 -29.30 82.10 38.13
N ALA A 9 -28.35 81.98 39.07
CA ALA A 9 -26.92 82.11 38.77
C ALA A 9 -26.41 81.00 37.84
N ARG A 10 -26.90 79.75 38.01
CA ARG A 10 -26.59 78.63 37.11
C ARG A 10 -27.21 78.81 35.73
N ILE A 11 -28.44 79.31 35.65
CA ILE A 11 -29.12 79.57 34.38
C ILE A 11 -28.40 80.70 33.63
N SER A 12 -28.04 81.80 34.28
CA SER A 12 -27.25 82.87 33.64
C SER A 12 -25.91 82.35 33.13
N ARG A 13 -25.14 81.60 33.94
CA ARG A 13 -23.89 80.98 33.46
C ARG A 13 -24.11 80.00 32.30
N ALA A 14 -25.20 79.24 32.32
CA ALA A 14 -25.53 78.33 31.23
C ALA A 14 -25.89 79.11 29.96
N LEU A 15 -26.67 80.18 30.07
CA LEU A 15 -27.06 81.05 28.96
C LEU A 15 -25.87 81.81 28.38
N ASP A 16 -24.97 82.35 29.21
CA ASP A 16 -23.74 83.00 28.75
C ASP A 16 -22.82 82.01 28.02
N ARG A 17 -22.73 80.78 28.52
CA ARG A 17 -21.96 79.71 27.87
C ARG A 17 -22.59 79.25 26.56
N ILE A 18 -23.93 79.21 26.48
CA ILE A 18 -24.66 78.91 25.25
C ILE A 18 -24.52 80.07 24.25
N GLY A 19 -24.60 81.31 24.71
CA GLY A 19 -24.42 82.52 23.89
C GLY A 19 -23.02 82.59 23.28
N TYR A 20 -21.99 82.39 24.10
CA TYR A 20 -20.60 82.31 23.63
C TYR A 20 -20.37 81.10 22.70
N GLY A 21 -20.99 79.96 23.03
CA GLY A 21 -20.99 78.77 22.18
C GLY A 21 -21.60 79.05 20.81
N LEU A 22 -22.71 79.79 20.74
CA LEU A 22 -23.37 80.17 19.48
C LEU A 22 -22.61 81.24 18.69
N GLU A 23 -21.96 82.20 19.36
CA GLU A 23 -21.13 83.22 18.70
C GLU A 23 -19.86 82.62 18.07
N THR A 24 -19.32 81.55 18.66
CA THR A 24 -18.15 80.82 18.14
C THR A 24 -18.51 79.65 17.23
N PHE A 25 -19.78 79.24 17.21
CA PHE A 25 -20.27 78.16 16.37
C PHE A 25 -20.46 78.66 14.94
N GLU A 26 -19.58 78.25 14.03
CA GLU A 26 -19.82 78.37 12.60
C GLU A 26 -20.80 77.27 12.15
N PRO A 27 -22.05 77.61 11.79
CA PRO A 27 -22.98 76.63 11.25
C PRO A 27 -22.47 76.15 9.88
N GLY A 28 -21.92 74.94 9.84
CA GLY A 28 -21.43 74.28 8.61
C GLY A 28 -19.96 73.83 8.63
N ALA A 29 -19.15 74.26 9.60
CA ALA A 29 -17.74 73.82 9.68
C ALA A 29 -17.61 72.30 9.86
N GLY A 30 -18.51 71.69 10.64
CA GLY A 30 -18.56 70.23 10.82
C GLY A 30 -19.27 69.48 9.68
N SER A 31 -20.09 70.14 8.86
CA SER A 31 -20.83 69.44 7.79
C SER A 31 -19.90 69.01 6.66
N GLY A 32 -18.90 69.83 6.32
CA GLY A 32 -17.88 69.49 5.32
C GLY A 32 -16.98 68.33 5.76
N GLU A 33 -16.60 68.26 7.04
CA GLU A 33 -15.88 67.11 7.59
C GLU A 33 -16.73 65.84 7.59
N THR A 34 -18.03 65.94 7.93
CA THR A 34 -18.92 64.76 7.87
C THR A 34 -19.16 64.28 6.44
N GLU A 35 -19.28 65.19 5.46
CA GLU A 35 -19.38 64.82 4.04
C GLU A 35 -18.08 64.16 3.56
N ALA A 36 -16.91 64.72 3.89
CA ALA A 36 -15.62 64.13 3.54
C ALA A 36 -15.41 62.75 4.16
N LEU A 37 -15.80 62.56 5.42
CA LEU A 37 -15.76 61.25 6.09
C LEU A 37 -16.73 60.26 5.44
N SER A 38 -17.96 60.68 5.09
CA SER A 38 -18.91 59.81 4.39
C SER A 38 -18.43 59.39 3.00
N ALA A 39 -17.80 60.29 2.25
CA ALA A 39 -17.19 59.99 0.97
C ALA A 39 -16.04 59.00 1.11
N ARG A 40 -15.21 59.18 2.15
CA ARG A 40 -14.10 58.25 2.45
C ARG A 40 -14.60 56.87 2.88
N VAL A 41 -15.68 56.80 3.66
CA VAL A 41 -16.33 55.54 4.03
C VAL A 41 -16.86 54.82 2.79
N ALA A 42 -17.58 55.51 1.90
CA ALA A 42 -18.06 54.92 0.65
C ALA A 42 -16.91 54.42 -0.25
N GLU A 43 -15.81 55.17 -0.32
CA GLU A 43 -14.60 54.76 -1.04
C GLU A 43 -13.98 53.49 -0.41
N LEU A 44 -13.90 53.42 0.92
CA LEU A 44 -13.39 52.24 1.62
C LEU A 44 -14.30 51.02 1.47
N GLU A 45 -15.62 51.18 1.52
CA GLU A 45 -16.60 50.11 1.29
C GLU A 45 -16.47 49.55 -0.14
N THR A 46 -16.33 50.41 -1.14
CA THR A 46 -16.12 49.97 -2.53
C THR A 46 -14.77 49.26 -2.71
N ALA A 47 -13.71 49.73 -2.05
CA ALA A 47 -12.41 49.08 -2.06
C ALA A 47 -12.44 47.72 -1.34
N GLN A 48 -13.17 47.62 -0.23
CA GLN A 48 -13.35 46.38 0.52
C GLN A 48 -14.13 45.36 -0.32
N ALA A 49 -15.24 45.75 -0.94
CA ALA A 49 -16.00 44.87 -1.83
C ALA A 49 -15.14 44.37 -3.02
N ALA A 50 -14.30 45.23 -3.59
CA ALA A 50 -13.37 44.84 -4.64
C ALA A 50 -12.27 43.89 -4.13
N ALA A 51 -11.80 44.06 -2.90
CA ALA A 51 -10.81 43.16 -2.28
C ALA A 51 -11.43 41.78 -1.97
N GLU A 52 -12.65 41.73 -1.44
CA GLU A 52 -13.39 40.50 -1.19
C GLU A 52 -13.66 39.75 -2.50
N ALA A 53 -14.07 40.44 -3.56
CA ALA A 53 -14.25 39.84 -4.88
C ALA A 53 -12.95 39.23 -5.43
N ARG A 54 -11.81 39.90 -5.24
CA ARG A 54 -10.49 39.38 -5.62
C ARG A 54 -10.08 38.17 -4.77
N ALA A 55 -10.37 38.18 -3.47
CA ALA A 55 -10.09 37.05 -2.59
C ALA A 55 -10.90 35.81 -2.99
N ASN A 56 -12.20 35.96 -3.23
CA ASN A 56 -13.07 34.88 -3.70
C ASN A 56 -12.61 34.33 -5.06
N ALA A 57 -12.19 35.20 -5.98
CA ALA A 57 -11.66 34.78 -7.27
C ALA A 57 -10.31 34.03 -7.13
N ALA A 58 -9.45 34.46 -6.21
CA ALA A 58 -8.18 33.79 -5.93
C ALA A 58 -8.38 32.41 -5.29
N GLU A 59 -9.37 32.28 -4.39
CA GLU A 59 -9.74 31.00 -3.77
C GLU A 59 -10.30 30.02 -4.80
N ALA A 60 -11.21 30.47 -5.67
CA ALA A 60 -11.73 29.66 -6.77
C ALA A 60 -10.61 29.21 -7.74
N ALA A 61 -9.65 30.10 -8.04
CA ALA A 61 -8.49 29.74 -8.86
C ALA A 61 -7.58 28.72 -8.17
N ALA A 62 -7.36 28.85 -6.85
CA ALA A 62 -6.57 27.89 -6.08
C ALA A 62 -7.26 26.52 -6.01
N GLU A 63 -8.58 26.47 -5.87
CA GLU A 63 -9.36 25.23 -5.91
C GLU A 63 -9.28 24.57 -7.28
N ALA A 64 -9.40 25.34 -8.36
CA ALA A 64 -9.23 24.82 -9.72
C ALA A 64 -7.83 24.24 -9.97
N ILE A 65 -6.77 24.92 -9.49
CA ILE A 65 -5.38 24.41 -9.59
C ILE A 65 -5.22 23.12 -8.80
N ARG A 66 -5.78 23.03 -7.59
CA ARG A 66 -5.73 21.80 -6.78
C ARG A 66 -6.47 20.65 -7.45
N ALA A 67 -7.65 20.90 -8.01
CA ALA A 67 -8.41 19.90 -8.74
C ALA A 67 -7.65 19.38 -9.97
N GLN A 68 -7.01 20.28 -10.72
CA GLN A 68 -6.17 19.89 -11.86
C GLN A 68 -4.97 19.05 -11.41
N LEU A 69 -4.26 19.48 -10.36
CA LEU A 69 -3.10 18.75 -9.84
C LEU A 69 -3.50 17.35 -9.34
N GLN A 70 -4.67 17.21 -8.72
CA GLN A 70 -5.20 15.92 -8.29
C GLN A 70 -5.49 15.02 -9.51
N ALA A 71 -6.16 15.53 -10.54
CA ALA A 71 -6.44 14.79 -11.76
C ALA A 71 -5.15 14.34 -12.47
N ASP A 72 -4.15 15.23 -12.57
CA ASP A 72 -2.85 14.93 -13.17
C ASP A 72 -2.11 13.83 -12.36
N MET A 73 -2.20 13.88 -11.03
CA MET A 73 -1.60 12.87 -10.15
C MET A 73 -2.30 11.51 -10.28
N GLU A 74 -3.64 11.48 -10.32
CA GLU A 74 -4.42 10.25 -10.55
C GLU A 74 -4.05 9.62 -11.90
N GLN A 75 -3.98 10.43 -12.96
CA GLN A 75 -3.58 9.96 -14.28
C GLN A 75 -2.14 9.44 -14.31
N ALA A 76 -1.21 10.11 -13.61
CA ALA A 76 0.19 9.68 -13.52
C ALA A 76 0.37 8.36 -12.75
N VAL A 77 -0.44 8.13 -11.70
CA VAL A 77 -0.44 6.87 -10.96
C VAL A 77 -0.99 5.75 -11.84
N GLU A 78 -2.07 5.99 -12.57
CA GLU A 78 -2.65 5.00 -13.47
C GLU A 78 -1.67 4.57 -14.58
N THR A 79 -0.99 5.53 -15.22
CA THR A 79 0.03 5.20 -16.22
C THR A 79 1.20 4.43 -15.62
N ALA A 80 1.71 4.82 -14.45
CA ALA A 80 2.80 4.12 -13.78
C ALA A 80 2.44 2.67 -13.41
N LEU A 81 1.21 2.43 -12.94
CA LEU A 81 0.72 1.09 -12.63
C LEU A 81 0.61 0.21 -13.88
N ASN A 82 0.09 0.76 -14.99
CA ASN A 82 0.00 0.05 -16.25
C ASN A 82 1.37 -0.30 -16.84
N GLU A 83 2.33 0.64 -16.77
CA GLU A 83 3.71 0.39 -17.21
C GLU A 83 4.43 -0.65 -16.34
N ALA A 84 4.23 -0.59 -15.01
CA ALA A 84 4.79 -1.59 -14.09
C ALA A 84 4.20 -2.99 -14.33
N ALA A 85 2.88 -3.08 -14.55
CA ALA A 85 2.22 -4.34 -14.88
C ALA A 85 2.75 -4.95 -16.19
N ALA A 86 2.89 -4.13 -17.24
CA ALA A 86 3.48 -4.58 -18.51
C ALA A 86 4.94 -5.04 -18.34
N GLY A 87 5.74 -4.32 -17.54
CA GLY A 87 7.11 -4.72 -17.23
C GLY A 87 7.20 -6.04 -16.46
N GLN A 88 6.29 -6.26 -15.50
CA GLN A 88 6.19 -7.52 -14.76
C GLN A 88 5.75 -8.67 -15.66
N GLU A 89 4.78 -8.48 -16.56
CA GLU A 89 4.36 -9.51 -17.52
C GLU A 89 5.51 -9.96 -18.42
N ILE A 90 6.30 -9.01 -18.94
CA ILE A 90 7.48 -9.33 -19.77
C ILE A 90 8.53 -10.09 -18.94
N ALA A 91 8.83 -9.62 -17.74
CA ALA A 91 9.82 -10.27 -16.87
C ALA A 91 9.39 -11.69 -16.46
N VAL A 92 8.09 -11.91 -16.20
CA VAL A 92 7.54 -13.24 -15.91
C VAL A 92 7.63 -14.14 -17.15
N ALA A 93 7.30 -13.63 -18.33
CA ALA A 93 7.40 -14.40 -19.58
C ALA A 93 8.84 -14.85 -19.86
N GLU A 94 9.81 -13.95 -19.72
CA GLU A 94 11.24 -14.28 -19.87
C GLU A 94 11.71 -15.30 -18.81
N ALA A 95 11.29 -15.14 -17.55
CA ALA A 95 11.62 -16.09 -16.49
C ALA A 95 11.03 -17.49 -16.74
N VAL A 96 9.80 -17.57 -17.25
CA VAL A 96 9.16 -18.83 -17.63
C VAL A 96 9.90 -19.50 -18.78
N GLU A 97 10.33 -18.76 -19.80
CA GLU A 97 11.11 -19.31 -20.92
C GLU A 97 12.45 -19.89 -20.44
N VAL A 98 13.15 -19.18 -19.55
CA VAL A 98 14.38 -19.66 -18.93
C VAL A 98 14.13 -20.90 -18.05
N ALA A 99 13.02 -20.94 -17.30
CA ALA A 99 12.67 -22.09 -16.48
C ALA A 99 12.35 -23.33 -17.33
N LEU A 100 11.60 -23.16 -18.43
CA LEU A 100 11.26 -24.25 -19.35
C LEU A 100 12.49 -24.82 -20.06
N SER A 101 13.44 -23.98 -20.47
CA SER A 101 14.69 -24.45 -21.08
C SER A 101 15.52 -25.28 -20.10
N ARG A 102 15.66 -24.84 -18.85
CA ARG A 102 16.33 -25.60 -17.79
C ARG A 102 15.64 -26.94 -17.50
N ALA A 103 14.31 -26.93 -17.39
CA ALA A 103 13.54 -28.15 -17.16
C ALA A 103 13.68 -29.15 -18.32
N ALA A 104 13.77 -28.67 -19.57
CA ALA A 104 14.02 -29.51 -20.73
C ALA A 104 15.41 -30.17 -20.68
N GLU A 105 16.46 -29.40 -20.34
CA GLU A 105 17.81 -29.94 -20.18
C GLU A 105 17.89 -31.00 -19.07
N GLU A 106 17.24 -30.74 -17.92
CA GLU A 106 17.19 -31.69 -16.81
C GLU A 106 16.47 -32.99 -17.19
N ARG A 107 15.33 -32.88 -17.90
CA ARG A 107 14.61 -34.03 -18.44
C ARG A 107 15.49 -34.84 -19.38
N ASP A 108 16.18 -34.19 -20.30
CA ASP A 108 17.01 -34.87 -21.30
C ASP A 108 18.22 -35.55 -20.63
N ARG A 109 18.81 -34.94 -19.60
CA ARG A 109 19.84 -35.59 -18.75
C ARG A 109 19.29 -36.81 -18.01
N ALA A 110 18.09 -36.71 -17.43
CA ALA A 110 17.46 -37.83 -16.72
C ALA A 110 17.15 -39.00 -17.67
N LEU A 111 16.63 -38.71 -18.87
CA LEU A 111 16.38 -39.73 -19.90
C LEU A 111 17.68 -40.40 -20.37
N ALA A 112 18.77 -39.63 -20.52
CA ALA A 112 20.08 -40.19 -20.85
C ALA A 112 20.62 -41.10 -19.74
N ALA A 113 20.45 -40.72 -18.48
CA ALA A 113 20.83 -41.55 -17.33
C ALA A 113 20.04 -42.86 -17.27
N ILE A 114 18.71 -42.80 -17.42
CA ILE A 114 17.84 -43.99 -17.45
C ILE A 114 18.22 -44.92 -18.61
N ARG A 115 18.52 -44.37 -19.79
CA ARG A 115 18.99 -45.18 -20.93
C ARG A 115 20.32 -45.85 -20.63
N ALA A 116 21.29 -45.14 -20.06
CA ALA A 116 22.58 -45.71 -19.71
C ALA A 116 22.45 -46.83 -18.66
N GLU A 117 21.57 -46.65 -17.68
CA GLU A 117 21.29 -47.67 -16.66
C GLU A 117 20.58 -48.90 -17.25
N ALA A 118 19.63 -48.69 -18.16
CA ALA A 118 18.97 -49.79 -18.90
C ALA A 118 19.96 -50.55 -19.80
N GLU A 119 20.85 -49.85 -20.51
CA GLU A 119 21.91 -50.48 -21.31
C GLU A 119 22.88 -51.30 -20.44
N ALA A 120 23.27 -50.78 -19.27
CA ALA A 120 24.10 -51.49 -18.31
C ALA A 120 23.38 -52.74 -17.74
N ALA A 121 22.09 -52.63 -17.44
CA ALA A 121 21.27 -53.75 -16.98
C ALA A 121 21.17 -54.86 -18.05
N ILE A 122 20.93 -54.49 -19.31
CA ILE A 122 20.90 -55.44 -20.45
C ILE A 122 22.27 -56.12 -20.62
N ALA A 123 23.37 -55.36 -20.54
CA ALA A 123 24.71 -55.92 -20.62
C ALA A 123 25.01 -56.92 -19.47
N SER A 124 24.47 -56.67 -18.27
CA SER A 124 24.60 -57.59 -17.15
C SER A 124 23.78 -58.87 -17.32
N HIS A 125 22.60 -58.78 -17.94
CA HIS A 125 21.70 -59.92 -18.21
C HIS A 125 22.17 -60.78 -19.40
N GLY A 126 22.91 -60.21 -20.35
CA GLY A 126 23.45 -60.90 -21.53
C GLY A 126 24.62 -61.85 -21.29
N SER A 127 25.04 -62.08 -20.04
CA SER A 127 26.14 -63.01 -19.71
C SER A 127 25.71 -64.39 -19.20
N VAL A 128 24.41 -64.70 -19.17
CA VAL A 128 23.91 -66.03 -18.78
C VAL A 128 23.29 -66.75 -19.99
N GLY A 129 24.08 -67.65 -20.58
CA GLY A 129 23.58 -68.94 -21.09
C GLY A 129 23.09 -69.01 -22.54
N GLU A 130 24.02 -69.36 -23.43
CA GLU A 130 23.72 -70.14 -24.63
C GLU A 130 23.35 -71.58 -24.22
N ALA A 131 22.07 -71.98 -24.30
CA ALA A 131 21.66 -73.39 -24.34
C ALA A 131 20.24 -73.56 -24.94
N ASP A 132 20.26 -74.23 -26.09
CA ASP A 132 19.25 -75.00 -26.84
C ASP A 132 17.90 -75.36 -26.16
N ALA A 133 16.81 -75.31 -26.93
CA ALA A 133 15.43 -75.62 -26.53
C ALA A 133 15.11 -77.15 -26.63
N PRO A 134 14.04 -77.69 -25.99
CA PRO A 134 12.72 -77.60 -26.62
C PRO A 134 11.51 -77.43 -25.66
N SER A 135 10.43 -76.90 -26.23
CA SER A 135 9.14 -76.61 -25.63
C SER A 135 8.44 -77.82 -24.99
N THR A 136 7.92 -77.63 -23.77
CA THR A 136 6.89 -78.47 -23.11
C THR A 136 5.83 -77.53 -22.53
N PRO A 137 4.51 -77.80 -22.63
CA PRO A 137 3.48 -76.82 -22.29
C PRO A 137 3.47 -76.53 -20.78
N ALA A 138 3.50 -75.23 -20.48
CA ALA A 138 3.60 -74.67 -19.13
C ALA A 138 2.43 -75.10 -18.25
N VAL A 139 2.73 -75.82 -17.17
CA VAL A 139 1.99 -75.65 -15.92
C VAL A 139 2.40 -74.28 -15.38
N PRO A 140 1.49 -73.36 -15.03
CA PRO A 140 1.89 -72.08 -14.49
C PRO A 140 2.58 -72.36 -13.15
N SER A 141 3.90 -72.11 -13.08
CA SER A 141 4.63 -72.16 -11.82
C SER A 141 3.97 -71.22 -10.82
N ALA A 142 4.13 -71.50 -9.52
CA ALA A 142 3.65 -70.66 -8.43
C ALA A 142 4.05 -69.17 -8.58
N ASP A 143 5.07 -68.89 -9.39
CA ASP A 143 5.52 -67.54 -9.73
C ASP A 143 4.50 -66.75 -10.55
N TRP A 144 3.75 -67.37 -11.48
CA TRP A 144 2.72 -66.67 -12.27
C TRP A 144 1.50 -66.31 -11.44
N ALA A 145 1.07 -67.21 -10.54
CA ALA A 145 -0.03 -66.92 -9.61
C ALA A 145 0.35 -65.77 -8.64
N ARG A 146 1.60 -65.75 -8.19
CA ARG A 146 2.14 -64.68 -7.35
C ARG A 146 2.24 -63.34 -8.11
N VAL A 147 2.70 -63.36 -9.35
CA VAL A 147 2.76 -62.16 -10.21
C VAL A 147 1.36 -61.64 -10.54
N GLU A 148 0.38 -62.52 -10.76
CA GLU A 148 -1.02 -62.13 -10.97
C GLU A 148 -1.61 -61.46 -9.72
N ASP A 149 -1.32 -61.99 -8.53
CA ASP A 149 -1.73 -61.39 -7.26
C ASP A 149 -1.04 -60.04 -7.01
N GLU A 150 0.27 -59.94 -7.26
CA GLU A 150 1.01 -58.67 -7.15
C GLU A 150 0.50 -57.61 -8.15
N LEU A 151 0.17 -58.02 -9.39
CA LEU A 151 -0.47 -57.14 -10.38
C LEU A 151 -1.86 -56.70 -9.96
N ARG A 152 -2.65 -57.57 -9.31
CA ARG A 152 -3.95 -57.23 -8.77
C ARG A 152 -3.83 -56.21 -7.64
N THR A 153 -2.92 -56.43 -6.69
CA THR A 153 -2.68 -55.49 -5.59
C THR A 153 -2.15 -54.14 -6.09
N LEU A 154 -1.26 -54.13 -7.08
CA LEU A 154 -0.76 -52.89 -7.69
C LEU A 154 -1.85 -52.14 -8.46
N ARG A 155 -2.78 -52.85 -9.12
CA ARG A 155 -3.93 -52.22 -9.79
C ARG A 155 -4.91 -51.62 -8.78
N GLU A 156 -5.20 -52.32 -7.70
CA GLU A 156 -6.02 -51.82 -6.59
C GLU A 156 -5.41 -50.55 -5.98
N ALA A 157 -4.11 -50.57 -5.65
CA ALA A 157 -3.39 -49.40 -5.13
C ALA A 157 -3.36 -48.22 -6.12
N LEU A 158 -3.19 -48.49 -7.43
CA LEU A 158 -3.22 -47.46 -8.46
C LEU A 158 -4.61 -46.82 -8.61
N GLU A 159 -5.67 -47.61 -8.48
CA GLU A 159 -7.04 -47.10 -8.53
C GLU A 159 -7.35 -46.24 -7.29
N ASP A 160 -6.91 -46.67 -6.11
CA ASP A 160 -7.01 -45.90 -4.86
C ASP A 160 -6.25 -44.57 -4.95
N GLU A 161 -5.01 -44.59 -5.48
CA GLU A 161 -4.24 -43.37 -5.72
C GLU A 161 -4.88 -42.45 -6.75
N ARG A 162 -5.49 -42.99 -7.81
CA ARG A 162 -6.24 -42.19 -8.79
C ARG A 162 -7.47 -41.51 -8.17
N ILE A 163 -8.19 -42.21 -7.30
CA ILE A 163 -9.34 -41.65 -6.57
C ILE A 163 -8.86 -40.56 -5.61
N ALA A 164 -7.79 -40.80 -4.85
CA ALA A 164 -7.18 -39.80 -3.97
C ALA A 164 -6.69 -38.58 -4.76
N ASN A 165 -6.06 -38.78 -5.91
CA ASN A 165 -5.57 -37.70 -6.77
C ASN A 165 -6.75 -36.90 -7.38
N ALA A 166 -7.82 -37.57 -7.79
CA ALA A 166 -9.04 -36.92 -8.27
C ALA A 166 -9.69 -36.06 -7.18
N GLN A 167 -9.76 -36.57 -5.94
CA GLN A 167 -10.27 -35.83 -4.78
C GLN A 167 -9.39 -34.63 -4.43
N LEU A 168 -8.07 -34.78 -4.46
CA LEU A 168 -7.12 -33.68 -4.23
C LEU A 168 -7.19 -32.63 -5.34
N THR A 169 -7.34 -33.06 -6.59
CA THR A 169 -7.50 -32.16 -7.75
C THR A 169 -8.81 -31.37 -7.63
N GLU A 170 -9.89 -32.01 -7.21
CA GLU A 170 -11.18 -31.34 -6.99
C GLU A 170 -11.14 -30.38 -5.81
N ARG A 171 -10.49 -30.77 -4.70
CA ARG A 171 -10.22 -29.86 -3.57
C ARG A 171 -9.35 -28.69 -4.00
N MET A 172 -8.33 -28.92 -4.81
CA MET A 172 -7.42 -27.87 -5.29
C MET A 172 -8.11 -26.95 -6.29
N ARG A 173 -9.02 -27.47 -7.13
CA ARG A 173 -9.91 -26.69 -8.00
C ARG A 173 -10.82 -25.79 -7.16
N HIS A 174 -11.48 -26.35 -6.16
CA HIS A 174 -12.35 -25.61 -5.25
C HIS A 174 -11.58 -24.54 -4.45
N LEU A 175 -10.36 -24.85 -3.97
CA LEU A 175 -9.47 -23.87 -3.34
C LEU A 175 -9.05 -22.76 -4.32
N LYS A 176 -8.63 -23.12 -5.55
CA LYS A 176 -8.25 -22.14 -6.59
C LYS A 176 -9.40 -21.22 -7.00
N GLU A 177 -10.63 -21.72 -7.03
CA GLU A 177 -11.82 -20.91 -7.32
C GLU A 177 -12.18 -19.98 -6.14
N ARG A 178 -11.82 -20.35 -4.90
CA ARG A 178 -12.14 -19.58 -3.70
C ARG A 178 -11.06 -18.61 -3.23
N ILE A 179 -9.79 -18.82 -3.58
CA ILE A 179 -8.70 -17.85 -3.35
C ILE A 179 -9.03 -16.45 -3.91
N PRO A 180 -9.49 -16.29 -5.16
CA PRO A 180 -9.87 -14.97 -5.66
C PRO A 180 -11.13 -14.42 -4.98
N GLN A 181 -12.04 -15.26 -4.49
CA GLN A 181 -13.21 -14.81 -3.71
C GLN A 181 -12.84 -14.33 -2.30
N ALA A 182 -11.87 -14.98 -1.66
CA ALA A 182 -11.33 -14.57 -0.36
C ALA A 182 -10.45 -13.31 -0.49
N ALA A 183 -9.70 -13.19 -1.59
CA ALA A 183 -8.96 -11.96 -1.92
C ALA A 183 -9.88 -10.79 -2.34
N ALA A 184 -11.08 -11.08 -2.85
CA ALA A 184 -12.13 -10.11 -3.14
C ALA A 184 -13.05 -9.83 -1.94
N ALA A 185 -12.98 -10.63 -0.87
CA ALA A 185 -13.58 -10.27 0.40
C ALA A 185 -12.80 -9.06 0.92
N PRO A 186 -13.46 -7.97 1.32
CA PRO A 186 -12.74 -6.80 1.80
C PRO A 186 -11.97 -7.20 3.06
N SER A 187 -10.65 -7.30 2.98
CA SER A 187 -9.79 -7.06 4.13
C SER A 187 -10.35 -5.81 4.80
N GLY A 188 -10.78 -5.91 6.06
CA GLY A 188 -11.63 -4.89 6.66
C GLY A 188 -11.04 -3.49 6.43
N PRO A 189 -11.85 -2.44 6.16
CA PRO A 189 -11.35 -1.10 5.82
C PRO A 189 -10.36 -0.54 6.86
N GLN A 190 -10.32 -1.11 8.07
CA GLN A 190 -9.36 -0.82 9.12
C GLN A 190 -7.96 -1.40 8.89
N SER A 191 -7.80 -2.61 8.33
CA SER A 191 -6.47 -3.20 8.09
C SER A 191 -5.76 -2.54 6.90
N ILE A 192 -6.51 -2.22 5.85
CA ILE A 192 -5.99 -1.45 4.69
C ILE A 192 -5.62 -0.03 5.12
N ALA A 193 -6.45 0.64 5.92
CA ALA A 193 -6.13 1.97 6.43
C ALA A 193 -4.94 1.97 7.41
N ALA A 194 -4.78 0.91 8.21
CA ALA A 194 -3.63 0.75 9.10
C ALA A 194 -2.33 0.53 8.31
N LEU A 195 -2.37 -0.31 7.28
CA LEU A 195 -1.25 -0.53 6.36
C LEU A 195 -0.85 0.75 5.63
N ASP A 196 -1.81 1.49 5.06
CA ASP A 196 -1.52 2.76 4.39
C ASP A 196 -0.91 3.78 5.37
N ALA A 197 -1.45 3.90 6.58
CA ALA A 197 -0.88 4.79 7.60
C ALA A 197 0.54 4.40 8.02
N GLU A 198 0.89 3.11 7.98
CA GLU A 198 2.23 2.62 8.28
C GLU A 198 3.20 2.84 7.10
N VAL A 199 2.74 2.64 5.86
CA VAL A 199 3.49 2.95 4.63
C VAL A 199 3.79 4.45 4.52
N GLN A 200 2.82 5.31 4.86
CA GLN A 200 3.03 6.76 4.90
C GLN A 200 4.06 7.16 5.98
N ARG A 201 4.05 6.50 7.14
CA ARG A 201 5.08 6.69 8.18
C ARG A 201 6.47 6.25 7.70
N LEU A 202 6.57 5.12 7.01
CA LEU A 202 7.83 4.65 6.41
C LEU A 202 8.37 5.64 5.36
N ARG A 203 7.51 6.16 4.48
CA ARG A 203 7.89 7.19 3.49
C ARG A 203 8.40 8.46 4.17
N ALA A 204 7.72 8.92 5.22
CA ALA A 204 8.14 10.09 5.98
C ALA A 204 9.50 9.89 6.68
N ALA A 205 9.71 8.72 7.30
CA ALA A 205 10.98 8.38 7.96
C ALA A 205 12.14 8.29 6.94
N ASN A 206 11.90 7.69 5.76
CA ASN A 206 12.90 7.62 4.69
C ASN A 206 13.21 9.00 4.08
N ALA A 207 12.23 9.89 3.95
CA ALA A 207 12.46 11.27 3.51
C ALA A 207 13.36 12.03 4.51
N GLN A 208 13.10 11.88 5.81
CA GLN A 208 13.94 12.46 6.86
C GLN A 208 15.36 11.88 6.86
N LEU A 209 15.50 10.57 6.60
CA LEU A 209 16.81 9.92 6.44
C LEU A 209 17.59 10.48 5.25
N ALA A 210 16.93 10.67 4.11
CA ALA A 210 17.54 11.22 2.90
C ALA A 210 18.01 12.67 3.13
N GLU A 211 17.21 13.50 3.81
CA GLU A 211 17.56 14.86 4.18
C GLU A 211 18.76 14.90 5.16
N ALA A 212 18.74 14.04 6.19
CA ALA A 212 19.83 13.94 7.15
C ALA A 212 21.15 13.49 6.50
N ASN A 213 21.08 12.53 5.57
CA ASN A 213 22.23 12.10 4.78
C ASN A 213 22.73 13.20 3.84
N GLY A 214 21.84 14.00 3.24
CA GLY A 214 22.20 15.17 2.45
C GLY A 214 23.02 16.17 3.26
N LYS A 215 22.53 16.53 4.45
CA LYS A 215 23.22 17.43 5.39
C LYS A 215 24.56 16.87 5.87
N LEU A 216 24.67 15.57 6.10
CA LEU A 216 25.94 14.92 6.45
C LEU A 216 26.95 14.95 5.31
N ARG A 217 26.51 14.76 4.06
CA ARG A 217 27.39 14.86 2.89
C ARG A 217 27.88 16.28 2.68
N GLU A 218 27.02 17.27 2.88
CA GLU A 218 27.38 18.69 2.84
C GLU A 218 28.38 19.06 3.96
N ALA A 219 28.13 18.61 5.19
CA ALA A 219 29.02 18.82 6.32
C ALA A 219 30.39 18.13 6.14
N ASN A 220 30.40 16.89 5.63
CA ASN A 220 31.62 16.17 5.27
C ASN A 220 32.39 16.84 4.12
N ALA A 221 31.69 17.39 3.12
CA ALA A 221 32.32 18.14 2.03
C ALA A 221 32.98 19.45 2.52
N MET A 222 32.43 20.06 3.58
CA MET A 222 33.03 21.19 4.28
C MET A 222 34.11 20.78 5.29
N GLY A 223 34.36 19.48 5.49
CA GLY A 223 35.31 18.95 6.47
C GLY A 223 34.90 19.17 7.93
N VAL A 224 33.62 19.48 8.19
CA VAL A 224 33.10 19.76 9.53
C VAL A 224 32.41 18.50 10.04
N GLY A 225 33.06 17.76 10.94
CA GLY A 225 32.47 16.64 11.65
C GLY A 225 31.49 17.11 12.74
N ASP A 226 30.28 17.50 12.35
CA ASP A 226 29.26 17.92 13.31
C ASP A 226 28.58 16.71 13.99
N THR A 227 28.91 16.53 15.27
CA THR A 227 28.35 15.47 16.13
C THR A 227 26.82 15.54 16.25
N GLN A 228 26.22 16.73 16.17
CA GLN A 228 24.76 16.90 16.23
C GLN A 228 24.07 16.40 14.96
N LEU A 229 24.68 16.60 13.79
CA LEU A 229 24.17 16.07 12.52
C LEU A 229 24.28 14.54 12.45
N ILE A 230 25.39 13.99 12.96
CA ILE A 230 25.57 12.54 13.06
C ILE A 230 24.50 11.92 13.96
N ASN A 231 24.25 12.51 15.14
CA ASN A 231 23.21 12.04 16.05
C ASN A 231 21.81 12.15 15.44
N LYS A 232 21.52 13.21 14.67
CA LYS A 232 20.25 13.35 13.93
C LYS A 232 20.07 12.31 12.84
N ALA A 233 21.13 11.99 12.11
CA ALA A 233 21.09 10.95 11.08
C ALA A 233 20.88 9.56 11.68
N LEU A 234 21.59 9.23 12.77
CA LEU A 234 21.39 7.98 13.52
C LEU A 234 19.97 7.87 14.09
N ALA A 235 19.40 8.98 14.59
CA ALA A 235 18.02 8.99 15.04
C ALA A 235 17.02 8.74 13.90
N ALA A 236 17.25 9.34 12.73
CA ALA A 236 16.44 9.11 11.53
C ALA A 236 16.57 7.66 11.02
N GLU A 237 17.76 7.06 11.11
CA GLU A 237 18.00 5.65 10.75
C GLU A 237 17.29 4.67 11.68
N LEU A 238 17.32 4.94 12.99
CA LEU A 238 16.56 4.16 13.97
C LEU A 238 15.05 4.27 13.72
N GLU A 239 14.56 5.44 13.35
CA GLU A 239 13.14 5.65 13.04
C GLU A 239 12.73 4.95 11.74
N ALA A 240 13.56 5.00 10.70
CA ALA A 240 13.35 4.26 9.47
C ALA A 240 13.32 2.73 9.70
N MET A 241 14.24 2.20 10.52
CA MET A 241 14.24 0.77 10.88
C MET A 241 13.04 0.37 11.76
N ARG A 242 12.50 1.28 12.56
CA ARG A 242 11.27 1.02 13.34
C ARG A 242 10.05 1.01 12.43
N ALA A 243 9.95 2.00 11.54
CA ALA A 243 8.87 2.09 10.56
C ALA A 243 8.86 0.90 9.60
N SER A 244 10.02 0.40 9.16
CA SER A 244 10.08 -0.81 8.33
C SER A 244 9.53 -2.02 9.08
N ARG A 245 9.95 -2.22 10.33
CA ARG A 245 9.49 -3.35 11.15
C ARG A 245 8.01 -3.26 11.51
N SER A 246 7.44 -2.07 11.66
CA SER A 246 6.02 -1.92 11.90
C SER A 246 5.19 -2.18 10.64
N VAL A 247 5.69 -1.82 9.44
CA VAL A 247 5.07 -2.25 8.17
C VAL A 247 5.10 -3.78 8.07
N ASP A 248 6.26 -4.40 8.29
CA ASP A 248 6.39 -5.87 8.24
C ASP A 248 5.42 -6.56 9.23
N ALA A 249 5.29 -6.02 10.45
CA ALA A 249 4.34 -6.53 11.44
C ALA A 249 2.87 -6.35 11.01
N ALA A 250 2.52 -5.21 10.41
CA ALA A 250 1.17 -4.97 9.91
C ALA A 250 0.84 -5.87 8.71
N GLU A 251 1.80 -6.12 7.82
CA GLU A 251 1.64 -7.05 6.70
C GLU A 251 1.43 -8.49 7.19
N THR A 252 2.27 -8.95 8.13
CA THR A 252 2.11 -10.30 8.71
C THR A 252 0.77 -10.46 9.43
N GLN A 253 0.30 -9.45 10.15
CA GLN A 253 -1.01 -9.48 10.81
C GLN A 253 -2.16 -9.53 9.79
N ALA A 254 -2.09 -8.72 8.72
CA ALA A 254 -3.08 -8.76 7.65
C ALA A 254 -3.11 -10.11 6.92
N LEU A 255 -1.94 -10.74 6.71
CA LEU A 255 -1.86 -12.09 6.15
C LEU A 255 -2.47 -13.14 7.08
N ILE A 256 -2.22 -13.06 8.39
CA ILE A 256 -2.84 -13.95 9.38
C ILE A 256 -4.36 -13.81 9.36
N GLU A 257 -4.89 -12.60 9.34
CA GLU A 257 -6.34 -12.34 9.27
C GLU A 257 -7.00 -12.92 8.00
N VAL A 258 -6.26 -12.98 6.89
CA VAL A 258 -6.74 -13.62 5.64
C VAL A 258 -6.62 -15.14 5.69
N LEU A 259 -5.56 -15.67 6.31
CA LEU A 259 -5.28 -17.11 6.36
C LEU A 259 -6.06 -17.86 7.46
N GLU A 260 -6.35 -17.21 8.59
CA GLU A 260 -7.06 -17.77 9.74
C GLU A 260 -8.46 -18.34 9.39
N PRO A 261 -9.33 -17.64 8.64
CA PRO A 261 -10.61 -18.23 8.21
C PRO A 261 -10.43 -19.37 7.21
N LEU A 262 -9.40 -19.34 6.35
CA LEU A 262 -9.09 -20.42 5.40
C LEU A 262 -8.59 -21.68 6.13
N LEU A 263 -7.87 -21.53 7.24
CA LEU A 263 -7.35 -22.63 8.05
C LEU A 263 -8.43 -23.27 8.94
N ALA A 264 -9.30 -22.44 9.53
CA ALA A 264 -10.43 -22.90 10.35
C ALA A 264 -11.45 -23.70 9.52
N GLU A 265 -11.69 -23.31 8.26
CA GLU A 265 -12.63 -24.00 7.37
C GLU A 265 -12.02 -25.24 6.69
N ALA A 266 -10.67 -25.32 6.59
CA ALA A 266 -9.94 -26.50 6.13
C ALA A 266 -9.89 -27.64 7.18
N GLY A 267 -10.47 -27.45 8.37
CA GLY A 267 -10.60 -28.49 9.38
C GLY A 267 -9.30 -28.85 10.12
N VAL A 268 -8.35 -27.91 10.25
CA VAL A 268 -7.09 -28.15 10.99
C VAL A 268 -7.26 -27.94 12.51
N THR A 269 -8.44 -27.57 12.98
CA THR A 269 -8.73 -27.54 14.42
C THR A 269 -9.16 -28.92 14.90
N GLU A 270 -8.25 -29.57 15.65
CA GLU A 270 -8.40 -30.79 16.48
C GLU A 270 -8.01 -32.16 15.87
N GLU A 271 -6.70 -32.40 15.67
CA GLU A 271 -6.07 -33.71 15.92
C GLU A 271 -4.74 -33.54 16.68
N ALA A 272 -4.73 -32.67 17.69
CA ALA A 272 -3.64 -32.57 18.67
C ALA A 272 -4.21 -32.69 20.09
N GLY A 273 -4.78 -33.86 20.40
CA GLY A 273 -5.36 -34.11 21.71
C GLY A 273 -6.13 -35.42 21.85
N ALA A 274 -5.49 -36.56 21.56
CA ALA A 274 -5.85 -37.87 22.10
C ALA A 274 -4.65 -38.83 22.02
#